data_AF-A0A7V5KAQ0-F1
#
_entry.id   AF-A0A7V5KAQ0-F1
#
_cell.length_a   1.000
_cell.length_b   1.000
_cell.length_c   1.000
_cell.angle_alpha   90.00
_cell.angle_beta   90.00
_cell.angle_gamma   90.00
#
_symmetry.space_group_name_H-M   'P 1'
#
loop_
_entity.id
_entity.type
_entity.pdbx_description
1 polymer ?
#
loop_
_entity_poly.entity_id
_entity_poly.type
_entity_poly.pdbx_seq_one_letter_code
_entity_poly.pdbx_strand_id
1 'polypeptide(L)'
;MKQEYLNSLNPVQKEAVMTTEGPLLIIAGAGSGKTRVLTARVAHILDCRLAAPYNILAVTFTNKAAREMKERISDLLEGNIFDLSISTFHSFCALLLRREASAIRYPSNFVIYDEEDSKALIKNCIEQLGLSRNQFPFQSVRRKISNAKNKMEDAAMFAGKASGYFETRM
;
A
#
# COMPACT_ATOMS: atom_id res chain seq x y z
N MET A 1 -27.02 14.53 -5.52
CA MET A 1 -27.24 14.25 -6.95
C MET A 1 -28.20 13.07 -7.07
N LYS A 2 -28.70 12.67 -8.24
CA LYS A 2 -29.43 11.39 -8.32
C LYS A 2 -28.42 10.25 -8.19
N GLN A 3 -28.66 9.31 -7.28
CA GLN A 3 -27.82 8.14 -7.03
C GLN A 3 -27.88 7.10 -8.17
N GLU A 4 -27.78 7.54 -9.43
CA GLU A 4 -27.94 6.70 -10.62
C GLU A 4 -26.90 5.57 -10.67
N TYR A 5 -25.74 5.79 -10.06
CA TYR A 5 -24.70 4.77 -9.91
C TYR A 5 -25.18 3.51 -9.15
N LEU A 6 -26.16 3.63 -8.25
CA LEU A 6 -26.74 2.49 -7.54
C LEU A 6 -27.58 1.60 -8.46
N ASN A 7 -28.23 2.14 -9.49
CA ASN A 7 -29.15 1.39 -10.35
C ASN A 7 -28.44 0.25 -11.10
N SER A 8 -27.15 0.41 -11.32
CA SER A 8 -26.29 -0.55 -12.02
C SER A 8 -25.74 -1.69 -11.16
N LEU A 9 -26.03 -1.68 -9.86
CA LEU A 9 -25.51 -2.64 -8.88
C LEU A 9 -26.56 -3.72 -8.56
N ASN A 10 -26.11 -4.96 -8.40
CA ASN A 10 -26.96 -6.02 -7.87
C ASN A 10 -27.26 -5.80 -6.36
N PRO A 11 -28.23 -6.51 -5.75
CA PRO A 11 -28.61 -6.28 -4.36
C PRO A 11 -27.45 -6.37 -3.35
N VAL A 12 -26.57 -7.35 -3.48
CA VAL A 12 -25.41 -7.54 -2.57
C VAL A 12 -24.36 -6.44 -2.76
N GLN A 13 -24.15 -5.99 -3.99
CA GLN A 13 -23.28 -4.85 -4.29
C GLN A 13 -23.84 -3.54 -3.73
N LYS A 14 -25.16 -3.33 -3.81
CA LYS A 14 -25.84 -2.16 -3.21
C LYS A 14 -25.68 -2.16 -1.70
N GLU A 15 -25.93 -3.31 -1.06
CA GLU A 15 -25.72 -3.48 0.38
C GLU A 15 -24.28 -3.12 0.77
N ALA A 16 -23.29 -3.63 0.05
CA ALA A 16 -21.88 -3.32 0.30
C ALA A 16 -21.53 -1.83 0.12
N VAL A 17 -22.22 -1.12 -0.78
CA VAL A 17 -22.07 0.33 -1.00
C VAL A 17 -22.74 1.16 0.10
N MET A 18 -23.91 0.73 0.57
CA MET A 18 -24.72 1.43 1.57
C MET A 18 -24.24 1.18 3.01
N THR A 19 -23.55 0.07 3.26
CA THR A 19 -22.91 -0.19 4.56
C THR A 19 -21.66 0.68 4.69
N THR A 20 -21.83 1.90 5.20
CA THR A 20 -20.74 2.88 5.34
C THR A 20 -20.04 2.80 6.69
N GLU A 21 -20.77 2.44 7.74
CA GLU A 21 -20.27 2.40 9.11
C GLU A 21 -19.69 1.04 9.49
N GLY A 22 -18.67 1.08 10.35
CA GLY A 22 -18.04 -0.11 10.91
C GLY A 22 -17.16 -0.91 9.93
N PRO A 23 -16.52 -1.99 10.42
CA PRO A 23 -15.70 -2.86 9.60
C PRO A 23 -16.55 -3.64 8.59
N LEU A 24 -16.18 -3.60 7.30
CA LEU A 24 -16.83 -4.37 6.25
C LEU A 24 -15.80 -5.15 5.42
N LEU A 25 -15.98 -6.47 5.33
CA LEU A 25 -15.19 -7.36 4.47
C LEU A 25 -16.00 -7.77 3.24
N ILE A 26 -15.48 -7.49 2.05
CA ILE A 26 -16.10 -7.88 0.79
C ILE A 26 -15.27 -9.00 0.16
N ILE A 27 -15.80 -10.22 0.20
CA ILE A 27 -15.20 -11.38 -0.49
C ILE A 27 -15.81 -11.47 -1.87
N ALA A 28 -14.97 -11.51 -2.89
CA ALA A 28 -15.44 -11.37 -4.26
C ALA A 28 -14.52 -12.12 -5.24
N GLY A 29 -15.12 -12.85 -6.17
CA GLY A 29 -14.42 -13.61 -7.23
C GLY A 29 -13.96 -12.74 -8.39
N ALA A 30 -13.15 -13.29 -9.29
CA ALA A 30 -12.78 -12.58 -10.53
C ALA A 30 -14.04 -12.15 -11.31
N GLY A 31 -14.01 -10.95 -11.90
CA GLY A 31 -15.15 -10.43 -12.67
C GLY A 31 -16.37 -9.96 -11.88
N SER A 32 -16.44 -10.14 -10.56
CA SER A 32 -17.63 -9.83 -9.75
C SER A 32 -17.90 -8.34 -9.47
N GLY A 33 -17.14 -7.44 -10.12
CA GLY A 33 -17.32 -5.99 -9.96
C GLY A 33 -16.69 -5.38 -8.69
N LYS A 34 -15.68 -6.01 -8.06
CA LYS A 34 -14.97 -5.49 -6.86
C LYS A 34 -14.66 -3.99 -6.93
N THR A 35 -13.98 -3.59 -8.01
CA THR A 35 -13.58 -2.19 -8.20
C THR A 35 -14.79 -1.28 -8.33
N ARG A 36 -15.85 -1.73 -9.03
CA ARG A 36 -17.12 -0.98 -9.17
C ARG A 36 -17.78 -0.72 -7.82
N VAL A 37 -17.80 -1.73 -6.94
CA VAL A 37 -18.33 -1.60 -5.59
C VAL A 37 -17.51 -0.60 -4.77
N LEU A 38 -16.18 -0.70 -4.80
CA LEU A 38 -15.31 0.23 -4.06
C LEU A 38 -15.48 1.68 -4.53
N THR A 39 -15.49 1.93 -5.84
CA THR A 39 -15.66 3.28 -6.38
C THR A 39 -17.05 3.84 -6.10
N ALA A 40 -18.09 3.02 -6.24
CA ALA A 40 -19.47 3.42 -5.92
C ALA A 40 -19.66 3.69 -4.42
N ARG A 41 -18.97 2.95 -3.54
CA ARG A 41 -19.00 3.20 -2.09
C ARG A 41 -18.39 4.54 -1.73
N VAL A 42 -17.21 4.87 -2.28
CA VAL A 42 -16.59 6.18 -2.06
C VAL A 42 -17.49 7.30 -2.59
N ALA A 43 -18.03 7.14 -3.81
CA ALA A 43 -18.96 8.10 -4.38
C ALA A 43 -20.22 8.28 -3.50
N HIS A 44 -20.75 7.18 -2.94
CA HIS A 44 -21.91 7.24 -2.06
C HIS A 44 -21.66 7.98 -0.76
N ILE A 45 -20.52 7.75 -0.11
CA ILE A 45 -20.11 8.47 1.10
C ILE A 45 -20.04 9.99 0.82
N LEU A 46 -19.51 10.37 -0.34
CA LEU A 46 -19.36 11.78 -0.73
C LEU A 46 -20.69 12.43 -1.13
N ASP A 47 -21.51 11.78 -1.98
CA ASP A 47 -22.82 12.31 -2.41
C ASP A 47 -23.80 12.43 -1.24
N CYS A 48 -23.77 11.48 -0.30
CA CYS A 48 -24.57 11.54 0.92
C CYS A 48 -23.99 12.46 2.01
N ARG A 49 -22.83 13.10 1.76
CA ARG A 49 -22.13 13.98 2.71
C ARG A 49 -21.83 13.33 4.06
N LEU A 50 -21.54 12.04 4.06
CA LEU A 50 -21.19 11.28 5.26
C LEU A 50 -19.74 11.56 5.70
N ALA A 51 -18.88 11.93 4.76
CA ALA A 51 -17.51 12.38 5.05
C ALA A 51 -17.05 13.42 4.02
N ALA A 52 -16.11 14.29 4.41
CA ALA A 52 -15.39 15.13 3.47
C ALA A 52 -14.34 14.31 2.69
N PRO A 53 -13.95 14.70 1.46
CA PRO A 53 -12.97 13.96 0.66
C PRO A 53 -11.64 13.67 1.39
N TYR A 54 -11.13 14.64 2.15
CA TYR A 54 -9.89 14.50 2.92
C TYR A 54 -9.99 13.53 4.12
N ASN A 55 -11.19 13.09 4.49
CA ASN A 55 -11.40 12.08 5.53
C ASN A 55 -11.42 10.65 4.97
N ILE A 56 -11.33 10.47 3.65
CA ILE A 56 -11.37 9.16 3.00
C ILE A 56 -9.98 8.78 2.48
N LEU A 57 -9.51 7.60 2.88
CA LEU A 57 -8.29 6.98 2.39
C LEU A 57 -8.63 5.71 1.61
N ALA A 58 -8.25 5.67 0.32
CA ALA A 58 -8.33 4.49 -0.52
C ALA A 58 -6.93 4.04 -0.94
N VAL A 59 -6.57 2.81 -0.57
CA VAL A 59 -5.23 2.24 -0.82
C VAL A 59 -5.32 1.02 -1.73
N THR A 60 -4.38 0.91 -2.66
CA THR A 60 -4.24 -0.25 -3.57
C THR A 60 -2.78 -0.68 -3.73
N PHE A 61 -2.55 -1.77 -4.46
CA PHE A 61 -1.21 -2.33 -4.68
C PHE A 61 -0.46 -1.72 -5.87
N THR A 62 -1.17 -1.12 -6.85
CA THR A 62 -0.52 -0.63 -8.08
C THR A 62 -0.92 0.81 -8.40
N ASN A 63 0.00 1.56 -8.99
CA ASN A 63 -0.25 2.92 -9.47
C ASN A 63 -1.32 2.96 -10.58
N LYS A 64 -1.46 1.86 -11.34
CA LYS A 64 -2.51 1.73 -12.36
C LYS A 64 -3.88 1.66 -11.72
N ALA A 65 -4.05 0.77 -10.72
CA ALA A 65 -5.32 0.65 -10.01
C ALA A 65 -5.71 1.94 -9.26
N ALA A 66 -4.73 2.68 -8.73
CA ALA A 66 -4.99 3.95 -8.05
C ALA A 66 -5.52 5.01 -9.04
N ARG A 67 -4.91 5.11 -10.23
CA ARG A 67 -5.36 6.00 -11.31
C ARG A 67 -6.76 5.62 -11.81
N GLU A 68 -6.98 4.35 -12.12
CA GLU A 68 -8.28 3.86 -12.58
C GLU A 68 -9.38 4.09 -11.53
N MET A 69 -9.08 3.92 -10.24
CA MET A 69 -10.04 4.19 -9.17
C MET A 69 -10.36 5.69 -9.08
N LYS A 70 -9.36 6.55 -9.24
CA LYS A 70 -9.54 8.01 -9.25
C LYS A 70 -10.42 8.46 -10.41
N GLU A 71 -10.12 8.02 -11.63
CA GLU A 71 -10.90 8.31 -12.83
C GLU A 71 -12.37 7.89 -12.65
N ARG A 72 -12.60 6.64 -12.22
CA ARG A 72 -13.96 6.13 -11.99
C ARG A 72 -14.75 6.92 -10.95
N ILE A 73 -14.10 7.39 -9.88
CA ILE A 73 -14.80 8.17 -8.86
C ILE A 73 -15.12 9.58 -9.38
N SER A 74 -14.20 10.21 -10.12
CA SER A 74 -14.46 11.49 -10.79
C SER A 74 -15.67 11.40 -11.71
N ASP A 75 -15.72 10.35 -12.54
CA ASP A 75 -16.82 10.14 -13.50
C ASP A 75 -18.18 9.97 -12.80
N LEU A 76 -18.20 9.41 -11.59
CA LEU A 76 -19.44 9.18 -10.83
C LEU A 76 -19.98 10.44 -10.13
N LEU A 77 -19.11 11.40 -9.80
CA LEU A 77 -19.46 12.54 -8.96
C LEU A 77 -19.60 13.86 -9.73
N GLU A 78 -19.25 13.87 -11.03
CA GLU A 78 -19.27 15.07 -11.90
C GLU A 78 -18.62 16.31 -11.22
N GLY A 79 -17.61 16.08 -10.39
CA GLY A 79 -17.14 17.07 -9.41
C GLY A 79 -15.68 16.91 -9.00
N ASN A 80 -15.18 17.88 -8.24
CA ASN A 80 -13.78 17.93 -7.86
C ASN A 80 -13.47 16.97 -6.71
N ILE A 81 -12.63 15.96 -6.97
CA ILE A 81 -12.14 14.99 -5.98
C ILE A 81 -10.69 15.28 -5.54
N PHE A 82 -10.21 16.52 -5.68
CA PHE A 82 -8.79 16.87 -5.49
C PHE A 82 -8.22 16.41 -4.14
N ASP A 83 -9.03 16.53 -3.08
CA ASP A 83 -8.60 16.24 -1.71
C ASP A 83 -8.78 14.76 -1.32
N LEU A 84 -9.30 13.92 -2.22
CA LEU A 84 -9.49 12.50 -1.97
C LEU A 84 -8.15 11.75 -2.05
N SER A 85 -7.79 11.07 -0.95
CA SER A 85 -6.54 10.32 -0.86
C SER A 85 -6.67 8.93 -1.49
N ILE A 86 -6.38 8.81 -2.79
CA ILE A 86 -6.29 7.54 -3.52
C ILE A 86 -4.84 7.27 -3.91
N SER A 87 -4.24 6.21 -3.39
CA SER A 87 -2.81 5.96 -3.59
C SER A 87 -2.43 4.49 -3.44
N THR A 88 -1.16 4.16 -3.68
CA THR A 88 -0.62 2.86 -3.27
C THR A 88 -0.19 2.88 -1.80
N PHE A 89 -0.03 1.71 -1.18
CA PHE A 89 0.54 1.60 0.16
C PHE A 89 1.86 2.37 0.28
N HIS A 90 2.77 2.17 -0.68
CA HIS A 90 4.07 2.85 -0.69
C HIS A 90 3.94 4.36 -0.86
N SER A 91 3.08 4.83 -1.76
CA SER A 91 2.86 6.27 -1.97
C SER A 91 2.28 6.95 -0.73
N PHE A 92 1.30 6.31 -0.08
CA PHE A 92 0.72 6.80 1.17
C PHE A 92 1.76 6.87 2.29
N CYS A 93 2.48 5.77 2.52
CA CYS A 93 3.51 5.71 3.56
C CYS A 93 4.64 6.72 3.32
N ALA A 94 5.07 6.92 2.07
CA ALA A 94 6.07 7.93 1.74
C ALA A 94 5.57 9.35 2.03
N LEU A 95 4.32 9.66 1.71
CA LEU A 95 3.70 10.95 2.05
C LEU A 95 3.64 11.16 3.56
N LEU A 96 3.16 10.16 4.30
CA LEU A 96 3.06 10.20 5.75
C LEU A 96 4.44 10.39 6.40
N LEU A 97 5.44 9.63 5.98
CA LEU A 97 6.80 9.75 6.49
C LEU A 97 7.41 11.12 6.16
N ARG A 98 7.21 11.65 4.95
CA ARG A 98 7.70 13.01 4.62
C ARG A 98 7.11 14.09 5.52
N ARG A 99 5.86 13.91 5.95
CA ARG A 99 5.16 14.84 6.85
C ARG A 99 5.61 14.69 8.29
N GLU A 100 5.78 13.45 8.77
CA GLU A 100 5.93 13.14 10.20
C GLU A 100 7.34 12.61 10.59
N ALA A 101 8.31 12.58 9.66
CA ALA A 101 9.65 12.01 9.90
C ALA A 101 10.39 12.62 11.10
N SER A 102 10.14 13.90 11.41
CA SER A 102 10.75 14.57 12.56
C SER A 102 10.39 13.89 13.89
N ALA A 103 9.20 13.28 14.00
CA ALA A 103 8.76 12.57 15.20
C ALA A 103 9.66 11.37 15.54
N ILE A 104 10.29 10.76 14.53
CA ILE A 104 11.24 9.66 14.68
C ILE A 104 12.69 10.12 14.50
N ARG A 105 12.95 11.44 14.56
CA ARG A 105 14.28 12.06 14.38
C ARG A 105 14.93 11.67 13.06
N TYR A 106 14.12 11.53 12.02
CA TYR A 106 14.58 11.19 10.67
C TYR A 106 14.37 12.39 9.73
N PRO A 107 15.26 12.61 8.73
CA PRO A 107 15.09 13.69 7.77
C PRO A 107 13.85 13.44 6.89
N SER A 108 13.05 14.49 6.64
CA SER A 108 11.87 14.41 5.76
C SER A 108 12.23 14.30 4.28
N ASN A 109 13.44 14.71 3.88
CA ASN A 109 13.97 14.64 2.51
C ASN A 109 14.77 13.34 2.25
N PHE A 110 14.38 12.25 2.89
CA PHE A 110 15.05 10.96 2.71
C PHE A 110 14.97 10.45 1.26
N VAL A 111 16.01 9.71 0.88
CA VAL A 111 16.08 9.04 -0.43
C VAL A 111 15.41 7.68 -0.32
N ILE A 112 14.59 7.34 -1.32
CA ILE A 112 14.02 6.00 -1.48
C ILE A 112 14.90 5.27 -2.47
N TYR A 113 15.63 4.27 -1.99
CA TYR A 113 16.48 3.43 -2.84
C TYR A 113 15.63 2.59 -3.77
N ASP A 114 16.03 2.56 -5.04
CA ASP A 114 15.47 1.63 -6.00
C ASP A 114 16.15 0.24 -5.89
N GLU A 115 15.89 -0.61 -6.88
CA GLU A 115 16.48 -1.96 -6.91
C GLU A 115 17.99 -1.94 -7.16
N GLU A 116 18.50 -1.00 -7.96
CA GLU A 116 19.92 -0.90 -8.28
C GLU A 116 20.71 -0.35 -7.10
N ASP A 117 20.19 0.69 -6.45
CA ASP A 117 20.75 1.25 -5.21
C ASP A 117 20.83 0.18 -4.12
N SER A 118 19.71 -0.54 -3.91
CA SER A 118 19.64 -1.63 -2.94
C SER A 118 20.63 -2.75 -3.25
N LYS A 119 20.83 -3.05 -4.54
CA LYS A 119 21.77 -4.07 -5.00
C LYS A 119 23.21 -3.68 -4.76
N ALA A 120 23.57 -2.43 -5.06
CA ALA A 120 24.90 -1.90 -4.78
C ALA A 120 25.20 -1.94 -3.28
N LEU A 121 24.28 -1.45 -2.45
CA LEU A 121 24.43 -1.43 -0.99
C LEU A 121 24.65 -2.84 -0.42
N ILE A 122 23.80 -3.80 -0.76
CA ILE A 122 23.90 -5.17 -0.22
C ILE A 122 25.22 -5.83 -0.64
N LYS A 123 25.66 -5.64 -1.89
CA LYS A 123 26.95 -6.19 -2.35
C LYS A 123 28.14 -5.61 -1.60
N ASN A 124 28.12 -4.30 -1.34
CA ASN A 124 29.17 -3.64 -0.58
C ASN A 124 29.21 -4.15 0.87
N CYS A 125 28.05 -4.35 1.51
CA CYS A 125 27.99 -4.93 2.85
C CYS A 125 28.57 -6.36 2.91
N ILE A 126 28.25 -7.21 1.92
CA ILE A 126 28.80 -8.58 1.82
C ILE A 126 30.33 -8.54 1.75
N GLU A 127 30.90 -7.64 0.95
CA GLU A 127 32.36 -7.48 0.83
C GLU A 127 33.00 -6.95 2.11
N GLN A 128 32.41 -5.93 2.74
CA GLN A 128 32.90 -5.36 3.99
C GLN A 128 32.90 -6.35 5.16
N LEU A 129 31.95 -7.29 5.16
CA LEU A 129 31.88 -8.37 6.15
C LEU A 129 32.82 -9.55 5.85
N GLY A 130 33.58 -9.50 4.75
CA GLY A 130 34.46 -10.59 4.32
C GLY A 130 33.71 -11.86 3.89
N LEU A 131 32.43 -11.74 3.53
CA LEU A 131 31.58 -12.86 3.15
C LEU A 131 31.77 -13.19 1.66
N SER A 132 31.80 -14.49 1.34
CA SER A 132 31.92 -14.94 -0.05
C SER A 132 30.61 -14.70 -0.81
N ARG A 133 30.68 -14.03 -1.97
CA ARG A 133 29.55 -13.81 -2.88
C ARG A 133 28.91 -15.12 -3.38
N ASN A 134 29.66 -16.22 -3.39
CA ASN A 134 29.13 -17.54 -3.75
C ASN A 134 28.31 -18.16 -2.61
N GLN A 135 28.76 -17.96 -1.36
CA GLN A 135 28.04 -18.44 -0.17
C GLN A 135 26.84 -17.55 0.17
N PHE A 136 26.94 -16.24 -0.12
CA PHE A 136 25.91 -15.24 0.13
C PHE A 136 25.52 -14.50 -1.15
N PRO A 137 24.80 -15.14 -2.09
CA PRO A 137 24.34 -14.47 -3.30
C PRO A 137 23.37 -13.33 -2.97
N PHE A 138 23.55 -12.18 -3.64
CA PHE A 138 22.71 -10.98 -3.46
C PHE A 138 21.21 -11.28 -3.42
N GLN A 139 20.69 -12.08 -4.37
CA GLN A 139 19.25 -12.36 -4.45
C GLN A 139 18.74 -13.11 -3.22
N SER A 140 19.53 -14.04 -2.68
CA SER A 140 19.19 -14.79 -1.47
C SER A 140 19.15 -13.86 -0.25
N VAL A 141 20.16 -13.01 -0.10
CA VAL A 141 20.26 -12.01 0.98
C VAL A 141 19.10 -11.02 0.91
N ARG A 142 18.88 -10.39 -0.25
CA ARG A 142 17.77 -9.45 -0.48
C ARG A 142 16.41 -10.07 -0.16
N ARG A 143 16.17 -11.32 -0.57
CA ARG A 143 14.92 -12.02 -0.29
C ARG A 143 14.70 -12.23 1.22
N LYS A 144 15.74 -12.60 1.97
CA LYS A 144 15.65 -12.73 3.42
C LYS A 144 15.32 -11.40 4.09
N ILE A 145 16.01 -10.32 3.71
CA ILE A 145 15.75 -8.96 4.22
C ILE A 145 14.31 -8.53 3.91
N SER A 146 13.86 -8.72 2.66
CA SER A 146 12.50 -8.37 2.25
C SER A 146 11.44 -9.16 3.01
N ASN A 147 11.66 -10.45 3.24
CA ASN A 147 10.74 -11.29 4.00
C ASN A 147 10.67 -10.89 5.48
N ALA A 148 11.81 -10.56 6.10
CA ALA A 148 11.85 -10.05 7.47
C ALA A 148 11.07 -8.74 7.60
N LYS A 149 11.31 -7.78 6.68
CA LYS A 149 10.57 -6.51 6.64
C LYS A 149 9.05 -6.72 6.46
N ASN A 150 8.63 -7.63 5.58
CA ASN A 150 7.21 -7.95 5.38
C ASN A 150 6.54 -8.58 6.61
N LYS A 151 7.33 -9.20 7.50
CA LYS A 151 6.88 -9.74 8.79
C LYS A 151 7.00 -8.74 9.94
N MET A 152 7.40 -7.49 9.66
CA MET A 152 7.67 -6.46 10.66
C MET A 152 8.77 -6.90 11.66
N GLU A 153 9.75 -7.69 11.19
CA GLU A 153 10.90 -8.11 11.99
C GLU A 153 12.07 -7.13 11.77
N ASP A 154 12.55 -6.52 12.84
CA ASP A 154 13.77 -5.72 12.81
C ASP A 154 15.05 -6.60 12.81
N ALA A 155 16.21 -5.97 12.70
CA ALA A 155 17.48 -6.68 12.63
C ALA A 155 17.79 -7.49 13.90
N ALA A 156 17.46 -6.97 15.08
CA ALA A 156 17.71 -7.66 16.35
C ALA A 156 16.80 -8.88 16.51
N MET A 157 15.52 -8.74 16.16
CA MET A 157 14.56 -9.84 16.12
C MET A 157 14.96 -10.92 15.13
N PHE A 158 15.44 -10.52 13.95
CA PHE A 158 15.91 -11.45 12.93
C PHE A 158 17.13 -12.24 13.41
N ALA A 159 18.12 -11.57 14.00
CA ALA A 159 19.32 -12.21 14.56
C ALA A 159 18.97 -13.19 15.69
N GLY A 160 18.02 -12.85 16.57
CA GLY A 160 17.59 -13.72 17.66
C GLY A 160 16.89 -15.02 17.22
N LYS A 161 16.37 -15.07 15.99
CA LYS A 161 15.72 -16.25 15.40
C LYS A 161 16.64 -17.04 14.46
N ALA A 162 17.85 -16.55 14.20
CA ALA A 162 18.77 -17.16 13.27
C ALA A 162 19.21 -18.55 13.74
N SER A 163 18.75 -19.61 13.07
CA SER A 163 19.10 -20.99 13.41
C SER A 163 19.94 -21.70 12.35
N GLY A 164 19.99 -21.17 11.11
CA GLY A 164 20.80 -21.73 10.03
C GLY A 164 22.16 -21.03 9.85
N TYR A 165 23.15 -21.73 9.27
CA TYR A 165 24.49 -21.18 8.96
C TYR A 165 24.47 -19.86 8.17
N PHE A 166 23.48 -19.70 7.28
CA PHE A 166 23.30 -18.48 6.50
C PHE A 166 22.71 -17.32 7.31
N GLU A 167 21.96 -17.59 8.36
CA GLU A 167 21.26 -16.57 9.17
C GLU A 167 22.11 -16.09 10.33
N THR A 168 22.95 -16.95 10.89
CA THR A 168 23.83 -16.60 12.02
C THR A 168 25.04 -15.76 11.62
N ARG A 169 25.33 -15.65 10.32
CA ARG A 169 26.43 -14.84 9.75
C ARG A 169 25.96 -13.63 8.95
N MET A 170 24.64 -13.39 8.88
CA MET A 170 24.01 -12.21 8.26
C MET A 170 23.56 -11.25 9.34
#